data_AF-A0A9X3ETU7-F1
#
_entry.id   AF-A0A9X3ETU7-F1
#
_cell.length_a   1.000
_cell.length_b   1.000
_cell.length_c   1.000
_cell.angle_alpha   90.00
_cell.angle_beta   90.00
_cell.angle_gamma   90.00
#
_symmetry.space_group_name_H-M   'P 1'
#
loop_
_entity.id
_entity.type
_entity.pdbx_description
1 polymer ?
#
loop_
_entity_poly.entity_id
_entity_poly.type
_entity_poly.pdbx_seq_one_letter_code
_entity_poly.pdbx_strand_id
1 'polypeptide(L)'
;MSYDSVASGDRGDRRCFERRTRLRSACDLGYRRPHAPCPRFLSLLAARVRSHRGRGALRLSGRWFRRDHGVDRGPTGGDPTGSSEATAGPSSGGPTAPTTSEGTTDGETTSVEPTTADPSATTANTTGPDETTGPGETTGDPPVDPGWSERDHARVFLSGHSLTDNPLADFMLEIAAGLGVDFNYNQQIGIGSPIRVRTLGGSWNNLDWPGYKTGKNRDGSDMDVIAELKAPQTLGPGELYDTLVITERHDILGTIQWEDTTGLLRHYHDRLIDGNPAGQTLLYHSWLSMNKADPAPWIAHEKNALFAWECVAAKVNHTLAAEGRPDRVTTLPVGAALVHLVEAALAGEVAGIEGAPNQKLDQLFSDDVHLTPLGAYYAALVTHAAVFRSSPIGAPVPPGVPAEPAADLQALAWEFVRGYYTNPESGQHTMEECRGFIADQVCASFWTLLNEPGNIDGCSGHFSNADAEGNPFRWPDPQLMMWPAP
;
A
#
# COMPACT_ATOMS: atom_id res chain seq x y z
N MET A 1 -64.77 -1.24 -34.79
CA MET A 1 -64.03 0.02 -35.03
C MET A 1 -62.56 -0.38 -35.05
N SER A 2 -61.90 -0.82 -36.15
CA SER A 2 -61.94 -0.52 -37.60
C SER A 2 -61.16 0.74 -38.00
N TYR A 3 -60.22 0.54 -38.95
CA TYR A 3 -59.35 1.50 -39.68
C TYR A 3 -58.21 2.17 -38.87
N ASP A 4 -56.97 2.35 -39.37
CA ASP A 4 -56.28 2.00 -40.65
C ASP A 4 -54.75 1.82 -40.39
N SER A 5 -53.98 0.87 -40.97
CA SER A 5 -53.19 0.90 -42.25
C SER A 5 -52.29 2.15 -42.46
N VAL A 6 -51.05 2.16 -43.00
CA VAL A 6 -50.27 1.41 -44.05
C VAL A 6 -48.75 1.58 -43.66
N ALA A 7 -47.80 0.63 -43.65
CA ALA A 7 -47.17 -0.29 -44.64
C ALA A 7 -46.08 0.31 -45.58
N SER A 8 -45.06 -0.53 -45.92
CA SER A 8 -43.84 -0.28 -46.74
C SER A 8 -42.73 0.64 -46.14
N GLY A 9 -41.42 0.36 -46.24
CA GLY A 9 -40.68 -0.86 -46.62
C GLY A 9 -39.57 -0.65 -47.66
N ASP A 10 -38.31 -1.00 -47.36
CA ASP A 10 -37.35 -1.56 -48.33
C ASP A 10 -36.17 -2.29 -47.66
N ARG A 11 -35.41 -3.09 -48.43
CA ARG A 11 -34.21 -3.83 -48.02
C ARG A 11 -32.94 -3.15 -48.57
N GLY A 12 -31.87 -3.12 -47.77
CA GLY A 12 -30.53 -2.67 -48.21
C GLY A 12 -29.45 -3.59 -47.64
N ASP A 13 -28.53 -4.05 -48.50
CA ASP A 13 -27.60 -5.15 -48.19
C ASP A 13 -26.22 -4.67 -47.66
N ARG A 14 -25.70 -5.41 -46.68
CA ARG A 14 -24.29 -5.72 -46.36
C ARG A 14 -23.11 -4.72 -46.59
N ARG A 15 -22.24 -4.74 -45.56
CA ARG A 15 -20.75 -4.69 -45.50
C ARG A 15 -20.04 -3.36 -45.16
N CYS A 16 -18.85 -3.57 -44.59
CA CYS A 16 -17.83 -2.65 -44.05
C CYS A 16 -18.01 -2.32 -42.55
N PHE A 17 -17.00 -2.47 -41.67
CA PHE A 17 -15.58 -2.83 -41.86
C PHE A 17 -15.04 -3.57 -40.61
N GLU A 18 -14.07 -4.46 -40.79
CA GLU A 18 -13.39 -5.20 -39.71
C GLU A 18 -11.86 -4.94 -39.80
N ARG A 19 -11.10 -5.19 -38.71
CA ARG A 19 -9.63 -4.99 -38.52
C ARG A 19 -9.24 -3.53 -38.18
N ARG A 20 -8.28 -3.22 -37.27
CA ARG A 20 -7.27 -3.93 -36.43
C ARG A 20 -7.23 -3.17 -35.05
N THR A 21 -6.50 -3.50 -33.99
CA THR A 21 -5.22 -4.24 -33.81
C THR A 21 -5.09 -4.75 -32.36
N ARG A 22 -4.31 -5.81 -32.13
CA ARG A 22 -3.77 -6.14 -30.78
C ARG A 22 -2.62 -5.20 -30.42
N LEU A 23 -2.48 -4.84 -29.14
CA LEU A 23 -1.20 -4.53 -28.50
C LEU A 23 -1.28 -4.90 -27.01
N ARG A 24 -0.24 -5.57 -26.50
CA ARG A 24 -0.03 -5.86 -25.07
C ARG A 24 1.01 -4.88 -24.52
N SER A 25 0.95 -4.67 -23.20
CA SER A 25 2.06 -4.28 -22.30
C SER A 25 2.93 -3.07 -22.68
N ALA A 26 2.67 -1.95 -22.00
CA ALA A 26 3.71 -1.06 -21.47
C ALA A 26 3.08 -0.16 -20.38
N CYS A 27 3.18 -0.58 -19.12
CA CYS A 27 3.29 0.40 -18.04
C CYS A 27 4.76 0.75 -17.97
N ASP A 28 5.11 1.98 -18.35
CA ASP A 28 6.48 2.48 -18.29
C ASP A 28 6.46 3.99 -18.02
N LEU A 29 7.51 4.51 -17.39
CA LEU A 29 7.48 5.77 -16.67
C LEU A 29 7.17 6.99 -17.56
N GLY A 30 6.32 7.89 -17.03
CA GLY A 30 5.75 9.01 -17.79
C GLY A 30 5.53 10.31 -17.01
N TYR A 31 6.38 10.63 -16.03
CA TYR A 31 6.32 11.91 -15.33
C TYR A 31 6.46 13.10 -16.32
N ARG A 32 5.39 13.88 -16.48
CA ARG A 32 5.44 15.22 -17.10
C ARG A 32 5.01 16.26 -16.08
N ARG A 33 5.97 17.08 -15.65
CA ARG A 33 5.74 18.25 -14.79
C ARG A 33 4.68 19.18 -15.43
N PRO A 34 3.63 19.60 -14.70
CA PRO A 34 2.86 20.77 -15.11
C PRO A 34 3.68 22.04 -14.84
N HIS A 35 3.79 22.92 -15.83
CA HIS A 35 4.46 24.21 -15.66
C HIS A 35 3.61 25.16 -14.81
N ALA A 36 4.24 25.82 -13.83
CA ALA A 36 3.64 26.93 -13.10
C ALA A 36 3.31 28.12 -14.04
N PRO A 37 2.16 28.81 -13.85
CA PRO A 37 1.78 29.95 -14.67
C PRO A 37 2.47 31.24 -14.21
N CYS A 38 3.29 31.83 -15.09
CA CYS A 38 3.87 33.16 -14.88
C CYS A 38 2.86 34.25 -15.33
N PRO A 39 2.66 35.37 -14.58
CA PRO A 39 1.52 36.26 -14.78
C PRO A 39 1.65 37.15 -16.03
N ARG A 40 0.56 37.29 -16.78
CA ARG A 40 0.48 38.21 -17.94
C ARG A 40 -0.09 39.57 -17.56
N PHE A 41 0.73 40.60 -17.67
CA PHE A 41 0.27 41.98 -17.80
C PHE A 41 -0.41 42.22 -19.17
N LEU A 42 -1.50 43.00 -19.19
CA LEU A 42 -2.08 43.56 -20.41
C LEU A 42 -1.30 44.80 -20.87
N SER A 43 -1.11 44.99 -22.19
CA SER A 43 -1.58 46.20 -22.90
C SER A 43 -1.23 46.28 -24.41
N LEU A 44 -2.28 46.57 -25.21
CA LEU A 44 -2.35 47.54 -26.33
C LEU A 44 -1.62 47.36 -27.70
N LEU A 45 -2.46 47.06 -28.71
CA LEU A 45 -2.63 47.70 -30.04
C LEU A 45 -1.54 47.72 -31.18
N ALA A 46 -1.85 46.95 -32.24
CA ALA A 46 -2.08 47.35 -33.65
C ALA A 46 -1.02 48.07 -34.55
N ALA A 47 -0.65 47.44 -35.70
CA ALA A 47 -1.21 47.76 -37.06
C ALA A 47 -0.34 47.42 -38.31
N ARG A 48 -1.02 47.03 -39.43
CA ARG A 48 -0.71 47.22 -40.89
C ARG A 48 0.41 46.45 -41.67
N VAL A 49 -0.01 45.37 -42.37
CA VAL A 49 -0.28 45.27 -43.85
C VAL A 49 0.72 45.77 -44.93
N ARG A 50 1.37 44.83 -45.67
CA ARG A 50 1.48 44.65 -47.17
C ARG A 50 2.64 43.68 -47.54
N SER A 51 2.41 42.53 -48.18
CA SER A 51 2.29 42.28 -49.64
C SER A 51 3.56 42.54 -50.48
N HIS A 52 4.21 41.47 -50.97
CA HIS A 52 4.45 41.30 -52.43
C HIS A 52 4.82 39.86 -52.88
N ARG A 53 4.63 39.59 -54.18
CA ARG A 53 4.94 38.32 -54.88
C ARG A 53 6.34 38.39 -55.52
N GLY A 54 7.02 37.26 -55.70
CA GLY A 54 8.19 37.15 -56.59
C GLY A 54 8.62 35.70 -56.82
N ARG A 55 8.81 35.29 -58.09
CA ARG A 55 9.27 33.95 -58.49
C ARG A 55 10.78 33.96 -58.76
N GLY A 56 11.46 32.85 -58.52
CA GLY A 56 12.81 32.59 -59.02
C GLY A 56 13.21 31.14 -58.80
N ALA A 57 13.48 30.40 -59.88
CA ALA A 57 13.89 29.00 -59.82
C ALA A 57 15.33 28.84 -60.32
N LEU A 58 16.10 27.95 -59.69
CA LEU A 58 17.28 27.36 -60.29
C LEU A 58 17.36 25.87 -59.96
N ARG A 59 17.79 25.09 -60.95
CA ARG A 59 18.02 23.63 -60.88
C ARG A 59 19.51 23.37 -60.66
N LEU A 60 19.83 22.18 -60.13
CA LEU A 60 20.93 21.27 -60.51
C LEU A 60 20.70 19.96 -59.71
N SER A 61 20.27 18.86 -60.36
CA SER A 61 21.07 17.67 -60.73
C SER A 61 21.69 16.89 -59.55
N GLY A 62 21.55 15.56 -59.44
CA GLY A 62 21.10 14.59 -60.45
C GLY A 62 20.75 13.19 -59.93
N ARG A 63 20.86 12.21 -60.83
CA ARG A 63 20.35 10.81 -60.76
C ARG A 63 21.24 9.95 -59.83
N TRP A 64 20.84 8.76 -59.34
CA TRP A 64 20.64 7.51 -60.10
C TRP A 64 19.65 6.54 -59.43
N PHE A 65 19.00 5.70 -60.25
CA PHE A 65 18.13 4.58 -59.87
C PHE A 65 18.12 3.56 -61.02
N ARG A 66 18.17 2.24 -60.74
CA ARG A 66 17.87 1.05 -61.60
C ARG A 66 18.47 -0.21 -60.90
N ARG A 67 17.89 -1.44 -60.92
CA ARG A 67 16.59 -1.96 -61.42
C ARG A 67 16.44 -3.47 -61.07
N ASP A 68 15.18 -3.97 -61.06
CA ASP A 68 14.70 -5.31 -61.55
C ASP A 68 15.32 -6.63 -60.98
N HIS A 69 14.67 -7.83 -60.90
CA HIS A 69 13.33 -8.38 -61.23
C HIS A 69 12.97 -9.53 -60.22
N GLY A 70 11.71 -9.77 -59.81
CA GLY A 70 10.89 -10.93 -60.27
C GLY A 70 10.68 -12.02 -59.17
N VAL A 71 9.83 -13.07 -59.24
CA VAL A 71 8.58 -13.42 -59.97
C VAL A 71 7.79 -14.50 -59.16
N ASP A 72 6.45 -14.50 -59.25
CA ASP A 72 5.38 -15.49 -58.87
C ASP A 72 5.66 -16.86 -58.18
N ARG A 73 4.77 -17.25 -57.24
CA ARG A 73 3.67 -18.25 -57.46
C ARG A 73 2.70 -18.39 -56.26
N GLY A 74 1.50 -18.94 -56.53
CA GLY A 74 0.30 -18.96 -55.66
C GLY A 74 0.03 -20.25 -54.84
N PRO A 75 -1.21 -20.42 -54.29
CA PRO A 75 -1.42 -21.14 -53.02
C PRO A 75 -2.32 -22.41 -53.03
N THR A 76 -2.22 -23.20 -51.96
CA THR A 76 -3.18 -24.18 -51.41
C THR A 76 -2.96 -24.22 -49.87
N GLY A 77 -3.89 -24.53 -48.96
CA GLY A 77 -5.28 -24.97 -49.05
C GLY A 77 -5.50 -26.23 -48.21
N GLY A 78 -6.09 -26.15 -47.00
CA GLY A 78 -6.40 -27.34 -46.18
C GLY A 78 -6.55 -27.08 -44.67
N ASP A 79 -7.79 -27.10 -44.20
CA ASP A 79 -8.24 -27.46 -42.83
C ASP A 79 -8.63 -28.98 -42.89
N PRO A 80 -9.04 -29.74 -41.82
CA PRO A 80 -9.52 -29.28 -40.51
C PRO A 80 -9.26 -30.21 -39.28
N THR A 81 -9.92 -29.90 -38.15
CA THR A 81 -10.40 -30.79 -37.05
C THR A 81 -9.43 -31.57 -36.16
N GLY A 82 -9.80 -31.72 -34.88
CA GLY A 82 -9.54 -32.97 -34.13
C GLY A 82 -9.26 -32.83 -32.63
N SER A 83 -10.30 -32.86 -31.80
CA SER A 83 -10.19 -32.98 -30.34
C SER A 83 -9.70 -34.38 -29.91
N SER A 84 -9.02 -34.49 -28.76
CA SER A 84 -9.38 -35.46 -27.69
C SER A 84 -8.44 -35.41 -26.48
N GLU A 85 -9.03 -35.58 -25.31
CA GLU A 85 -8.36 -35.91 -24.04
C GLU A 85 -8.04 -37.41 -23.96
N ALA A 86 -7.03 -37.78 -23.14
CA ALA A 86 -6.95 -38.99 -22.29
C ALA A 86 -5.51 -39.11 -21.75
N THR A 87 -5.18 -38.94 -20.46
CA THR A 87 -5.52 -39.71 -19.24
C THR A 87 -4.91 -41.12 -19.15
N ALA A 88 -4.39 -41.43 -17.95
CA ALA A 88 -3.81 -42.71 -17.48
C ALA A 88 -2.45 -43.10 -18.10
N GLY A 89 -1.53 -43.75 -17.38
CA GLY A 89 -1.58 -44.20 -15.98
C GLY A 89 -0.21 -44.75 -15.52
N PRO A 90 -0.04 -45.07 -14.22
CA PRO A 90 1.28 -45.25 -13.60
C PRO A 90 1.76 -46.72 -13.56
N SER A 91 3.06 -46.93 -13.37
CA SER A 91 3.58 -48.11 -12.65
C SER A 91 4.97 -47.88 -12.05
N SER A 92 5.09 -48.22 -10.78
CA SER A 92 6.30 -48.35 -9.96
C SER A 92 7.37 -49.33 -10.48
N GLY A 93 8.62 -49.13 -10.06
CA GLY A 93 9.67 -50.15 -10.09
C GLY A 93 11.08 -49.61 -9.74
N GLY A 94 11.56 -49.84 -8.52
CA GLY A 94 13.00 -49.80 -8.19
C GLY A 94 13.52 -51.24 -7.99
N PRO A 95 14.65 -51.47 -7.28
CA PRO A 95 15.78 -50.58 -7.00
C PRO A 95 17.15 -51.24 -7.31
N THR A 96 18.25 -50.47 -7.33
CA THR A 96 19.61 -51.02 -7.10
C THR A 96 20.64 -49.96 -6.69
N ALA A 97 21.37 -50.24 -5.61
CA ALA A 97 22.72 -49.71 -5.30
C ALA A 97 23.77 -50.78 -5.73
N PRO A 98 25.12 -50.70 -5.50
CA PRO A 98 25.87 -49.85 -4.57
C PRO A 98 27.26 -49.34 -5.07
N THR A 99 28.07 -48.83 -4.13
CA THR A 99 29.56 -48.65 -4.04
C THR A 99 29.95 -47.20 -3.65
N THR A 100 30.34 -46.89 -2.40
CA THR A 100 31.56 -47.20 -1.60
C THR A 100 32.83 -46.46 -2.00
N SER A 101 33.31 -45.56 -1.15
CA SER A 101 34.72 -45.51 -0.69
C SER A 101 34.86 -44.66 0.59
N GLU A 102 35.75 -45.09 1.50
CA GLU A 102 36.06 -44.50 2.81
C GLU A 102 37.48 -43.91 2.83
N GLY A 103 37.87 -43.21 3.91
CA GLY A 103 39.27 -42.81 4.21
C GLY A 103 39.39 -41.38 4.76
N THR A 104 39.31 -41.06 6.07
CA THR A 104 40.18 -41.44 7.22
C THR A 104 41.54 -40.72 7.18
N THR A 105 42.08 -39.99 8.16
CA THR A 105 41.74 -39.32 9.45
C THR A 105 43.00 -38.48 9.85
N ASP A 106 43.08 -37.99 11.10
CA ASP A 106 44.27 -37.49 11.83
C ASP A 106 44.57 -35.98 11.62
N GLY A 107 44.77 -35.14 12.65
CA GLY A 107 44.63 -35.29 14.10
C GLY A 107 45.87 -34.87 14.89
N GLU A 108 45.86 -33.73 15.60
CA GLU A 108 46.81 -33.45 16.69
C GLU A 108 46.24 -32.48 17.75
N THR A 109 46.75 -32.59 18.98
CA THR A 109 46.27 -31.96 20.22
C THR A 109 47.29 -30.98 20.80
N THR A 110 46.86 -30.07 21.69
CA THR A 110 47.65 -29.68 22.90
C THR A 110 46.81 -28.86 23.89
N SER A 111 47.21 -28.81 25.16
CA SER A 111 46.47 -28.18 26.27
C SER A 111 47.43 -27.63 27.36
N VAL A 112 46.87 -26.95 28.37
CA VAL A 112 47.43 -26.59 29.71
C VAL A 112 48.07 -25.19 29.89
N GLU A 113 47.26 -24.22 30.37
CA GLU A 113 47.28 -23.52 31.70
C GLU A 113 48.60 -23.27 32.52
N PRO A 114 48.58 -22.49 33.64
CA PRO A 114 47.81 -21.27 34.03
C PRO A 114 48.69 -20.19 34.77
N THR A 115 48.12 -19.11 35.38
CA THR A 115 48.30 -18.68 36.82
C THR A 115 47.95 -17.20 37.18
N THR A 116 47.07 -17.02 38.21
CA THR A 116 47.08 -16.03 39.35
C THR A 116 47.17 -14.48 39.15
N ALA A 117 46.57 -13.60 39.98
CA ALA A 117 45.63 -13.73 41.12
C ALA A 117 44.92 -12.39 41.50
N ASP A 118 43.86 -12.52 42.31
CA ASP A 118 43.03 -11.52 43.05
C ASP A 118 43.80 -10.93 44.29
N PRO A 119 43.28 -10.12 45.29
CA PRO A 119 41.89 -10.03 45.81
C PRO A 119 41.31 -8.68 46.34
N SER A 120 39.97 -8.60 46.42
CA SER A 120 39.15 -8.28 47.64
C SER A 120 37.67 -8.03 47.25
N ALA A 121 36.72 -8.95 47.54
CA ALA A 121 35.97 -9.09 48.81
C ALA A 121 35.06 -7.86 49.15
N THR A 122 33.79 -8.00 49.58
CA THR A 122 33.31 -8.87 50.67
C THR A 122 31.77 -9.10 50.68
N THR A 123 31.35 -10.27 51.20
CA THR A 123 30.03 -10.68 51.78
C THR A 123 28.76 -10.84 50.91
N ALA A 124 28.26 -12.07 50.97
CA ALA A 124 26.87 -12.46 50.71
C ALA A 124 25.97 -12.26 51.95
N ASN A 125 24.65 -12.44 51.78
CA ASN A 125 23.84 -13.05 52.83
C ASN A 125 22.68 -13.88 52.24
N THR A 126 22.40 -15.02 52.86
CA THR A 126 21.41 -16.03 52.43
C THR A 126 20.31 -16.19 53.47
N THR A 127 19.04 -16.16 53.08
CA THR A 127 17.93 -16.86 53.78
C THR A 127 16.71 -16.97 52.88
N GLY A 128 16.31 -18.19 52.51
CA GLY A 128 14.89 -18.55 52.39
C GLY A 128 14.32 -18.89 53.78
N PRO A 129 12.99 -19.05 53.93
CA PRO A 129 12.48 -20.41 53.72
C PRO A 129 11.03 -20.54 53.19
N ASP A 130 10.76 -21.78 52.75
CA ASP A 130 9.49 -22.53 52.76
C ASP A 130 8.36 -22.28 51.73
N GLU A 131 7.71 -23.39 51.36
CA GLU A 131 6.62 -23.50 50.38
C GLU A 131 5.24 -23.26 51.02
N THR A 132 4.25 -22.78 50.25
CA THR A 132 2.93 -23.44 50.09
C THR A 132 1.97 -22.73 49.12
N THR A 133 1.38 -23.52 48.19
CA THR A 133 0.07 -23.35 47.50
C THR A 133 -0.20 -22.09 46.62
N GLY A 134 -0.51 -22.32 45.33
CA GLY A 134 -0.96 -21.30 44.35
C GLY A 134 -2.49 -21.06 44.34
N PRO A 135 -3.17 -20.76 43.20
CA PRO A 135 -2.69 -20.72 41.80
C PRO A 135 -2.93 -19.38 41.05
N GLY A 136 -2.28 -19.22 39.89
CA GLY A 136 -2.77 -18.36 38.79
C GLY A 136 -2.57 -16.86 38.95
N GLU A 137 -1.32 -16.40 38.89
CA GLU A 137 -1.03 -14.97 38.69
C GLU A 137 -0.96 -14.69 37.18
N THR A 138 -2.00 -14.05 36.66
CA THR A 138 -2.01 -13.50 35.29
C THR A 138 -0.90 -12.47 35.17
N THR A 139 -0.06 -12.58 34.14
CA THR A 139 0.90 -11.55 33.77
C THR A 139 0.15 -10.27 33.42
N GLY A 140 0.04 -9.36 34.39
CA GLY A 140 -0.63 -8.09 34.20
C GLY A 140 0.15 -7.23 33.23
N ASP A 141 -0.38 -7.05 32.03
CA ASP A 141 0.15 -6.09 31.07
C ASP A 141 0.18 -4.67 31.70
N PRO A 142 1.18 -3.84 31.34
CA PRO A 142 1.28 -2.49 31.88
C PRO A 142 0.05 -1.64 31.50
N PRO A 143 -0.28 -0.59 32.29
CA PRO A 143 -1.47 0.21 32.04
C PRO A 143 -1.43 0.86 30.65
N VAL A 144 -2.37 0.44 29.81
CA VAL A 144 -2.64 1.04 28.50
C VAL A 144 -3.13 2.48 28.70
N ASP A 145 -2.73 3.39 27.80
CA ASP A 145 -3.21 4.77 27.77
C ASP A 145 -4.75 4.80 27.83
N PRO A 146 -5.40 5.64 28.67
CA PRO A 146 -6.87 5.79 28.67
C PRO A 146 -7.50 6.06 27.29
N GLY A 147 -6.74 6.48 26.28
CA GLY A 147 -7.17 6.59 24.89
C GLY A 147 -7.23 5.27 24.10
N TRP A 148 -6.55 4.21 24.53
CA TRP A 148 -6.37 2.93 23.81
C TRP A 148 -7.10 1.74 24.47
N SER A 149 -8.27 1.96 25.07
CA SER A 149 -9.10 0.86 25.60
C SER A 149 -9.52 -0.13 24.51
N GLU A 150 -9.54 -1.43 24.83
CA GLU A 150 -10.11 -2.49 23.98
C GLU A 150 -11.55 -2.20 23.54
N ARG A 151 -11.94 -2.78 22.41
CA ARG A 151 -13.28 -2.66 21.81
C ARG A 151 -13.84 -4.05 21.53
N ASP A 152 -15.13 -4.23 21.77
CA ASP A 152 -15.88 -5.45 21.46
C ASP A 152 -16.59 -5.39 20.09
N HIS A 153 -16.66 -4.20 19.48
CA HIS A 153 -17.26 -3.98 18.16
C HIS A 153 -16.52 -2.91 17.33
N ALA A 154 -16.62 -3.05 16.01
CA ALA A 154 -16.22 -2.01 15.06
C ALA A 154 -17.08 -2.00 13.78
N ARG A 155 -17.25 -0.81 13.21
CA ARG A 155 -17.86 -0.54 11.91
C ARG A 155 -16.88 0.23 11.05
N VAL A 156 -16.15 -0.50 10.21
CA VAL A 156 -15.01 0.04 9.44
C VAL A 156 -15.41 0.38 8.02
N PHE A 157 -15.06 1.60 7.58
CA PHE A 157 -14.98 1.93 6.17
C PHE A 157 -13.52 1.84 5.71
N LEU A 158 -13.21 1.04 4.68
CA LEU A 158 -11.87 0.98 4.10
C LEU A 158 -11.78 1.79 2.80
N SER A 159 -10.85 2.74 2.66
CA SER A 159 -10.64 3.46 1.40
C SER A 159 -9.18 3.37 0.95
N GLY A 160 -8.93 2.79 -0.24
CA GLY A 160 -7.57 2.49 -0.65
C GLY A 160 -7.40 1.93 -2.06
N HIS A 161 -6.45 1.02 -2.21
CA HIS A 161 -6.01 0.42 -3.48
C HIS A 161 -5.66 -1.06 -3.28
N SER A 162 -4.95 -1.69 -4.23
CA SER A 162 -4.68 -3.13 -4.24
C SER A 162 -3.89 -3.68 -3.03
N LEU A 163 -3.28 -2.83 -2.21
CA LEU A 163 -2.59 -3.23 -0.96
C LEU A 163 -3.51 -3.23 0.26
N THR A 164 -4.77 -2.79 0.09
CA THR A 164 -5.84 -2.78 1.10
C THR A 164 -7.14 -3.42 0.58
N ASP A 165 -7.08 -4.11 -0.56
CA ASP A 165 -8.22 -4.80 -1.16
C ASP A 165 -8.40 -6.20 -0.51
N ASN A 166 -9.45 -6.93 -0.90
CA ASN A 166 -9.64 -8.33 -0.53
C ASN A 166 -8.36 -9.15 -0.81
N PRO A 167 -7.90 -10.01 0.12
CA PRO A 167 -8.67 -10.55 1.24
C PRO A 167 -8.53 -9.79 2.59
N LEU A 168 -7.93 -8.58 2.64
CA LEU A 168 -7.61 -7.90 3.91
C LEU A 168 -8.82 -7.82 4.87
N ALA A 169 -9.93 -7.24 4.40
CA ALA A 169 -11.13 -7.06 5.22
C ALA A 169 -11.97 -8.35 5.38
N ASP A 170 -11.81 -9.33 4.49
CA ASP A 170 -12.42 -10.67 4.64
C ASP A 170 -11.78 -11.42 5.81
N PHE A 171 -10.44 -11.41 5.86
CA PHE A 171 -9.71 -11.99 6.99
C PHE A 171 -10.01 -11.26 8.30
N MET A 172 -10.27 -9.95 8.28
CA MET A 172 -10.75 -9.25 9.47
C MET A 172 -12.13 -9.75 9.96
N LEU A 173 -13.07 -10.09 9.05
CA LEU A 173 -14.34 -10.75 9.44
C LEU A 173 -14.09 -12.11 10.09
N GLU A 174 -13.19 -12.92 9.52
CA GLU A 174 -12.91 -14.26 10.04
C GLU A 174 -12.19 -14.23 11.40
N ILE A 175 -11.21 -13.33 11.56
CA ILE A 175 -10.53 -13.09 12.85
C ILE A 175 -11.54 -12.62 13.89
N ALA A 176 -12.36 -11.61 13.57
CA ALA A 176 -13.35 -11.05 14.50
C ALA A 176 -14.40 -12.08 14.93
N ALA A 177 -15.00 -12.79 13.97
CA ALA A 177 -15.98 -13.84 14.23
C ALA A 177 -15.40 -15.00 15.06
N GLY A 178 -14.13 -15.35 14.84
CA GLY A 178 -13.43 -16.37 15.60
C GLY A 178 -13.07 -15.97 17.04
N LEU A 179 -12.81 -14.68 17.28
CA LEU A 179 -12.57 -14.11 18.62
C LEU A 179 -13.85 -13.69 19.34
N GLY A 180 -15.00 -13.72 18.66
CA GLY A 180 -16.30 -13.35 19.23
C GLY A 180 -16.54 -11.84 19.36
N VAL A 181 -15.80 -11.02 18.61
CA VAL A 181 -16.00 -9.56 18.54
C VAL A 181 -16.79 -9.19 17.28
N ASP A 182 -17.60 -8.13 17.36
CA ASP A 182 -18.57 -7.78 16.34
C ASP A 182 -17.98 -6.85 15.26
N PHE A 183 -17.81 -7.37 14.04
CA PHE A 183 -17.21 -6.66 12.92
C PHE A 183 -18.15 -6.57 11.74
N ASN A 184 -18.33 -5.37 11.20
CA ASN A 184 -18.89 -5.18 9.87
C ASN A 184 -18.12 -4.08 9.12
N TYR A 185 -18.04 -4.21 7.80
CA TYR A 185 -17.30 -3.28 6.97
C TYR A 185 -17.92 -3.06 5.59
N ASN A 186 -17.55 -1.94 4.98
CA ASN A 186 -17.61 -1.73 3.53
C ASN A 186 -16.32 -1.00 3.08
N GLN A 187 -16.13 -0.88 1.77
CA GLN A 187 -14.89 -0.38 1.21
C GLN A 187 -15.08 0.49 -0.04
N GLN A 188 -14.01 1.18 -0.43
CA GLN A 188 -13.84 1.84 -1.71
C GLN A 188 -12.39 1.66 -2.20
N ILE A 189 -12.20 0.78 -3.16
CA ILE A 189 -10.88 0.41 -3.70
C ILE A 189 -10.73 0.93 -5.13
N GLY A 190 -9.71 1.77 -5.35
CA GLY A 190 -9.25 2.17 -6.68
C GLY A 190 -7.83 1.65 -6.93
N ILE A 191 -7.63 0.81 -7.95
CA ILE A 191 -6.32 0.19 -8.26
C ILE A 191 -5.26 1.29 -8.48
N GLY A 192 -4.14 1.21 -7.75
CA GLY A 192 -3.05 2.20 -7.78
C GLY A 192 -3.46 3.64 -7.42
N SER A 193 -4.65 3.85 -6.83
CA SER A 193 -5.22 5.19 -6.70
C SER A 193 -4.65 5.97 -5.51
N PRO A 194 -4.19 7.22 -5.72
CA PRO A 194 -4.03 8.15 -4.62
C PRO A 194 -5.40 8.58 -4.07
N ILE A 195 -5.44 9.16 -2.87
CA ILE A 195 -6.68 9.66 -2.24
C ILE A 195 -7.43 10.59 -3.19
N ARG A 196 -6.72 11.47 -3.91
CA ARG A 196 -7.28 12.34 -4.96
C ARG A 196 -8.14 11.62 -5.99
N VAL A 197 -7.71 10.45 -6.48
CA VAL A 197 -8.48 9.75 -7.51
C VAL A 197 -9.77 9.15 -6.94
N ARG A 198 -9.80 8.83 -5.64
CA ARG A 198 -11.01 8.41 -4.91
C ARG A 198 -11.91 9.57 -4.48
N THR A 199 -11.40 10.79 -4.32
CA THR A 199 -12.16 12.01 -3.97
C THR A 199 -12.54 12.86 -5.18
N LEU A 200 -11.57 13.48 -5.85
CA LEU A 200 -11.71 14.44 -6.96
C LEU A 200 -11.62 13.78 -8.35
N GLY A 201 -11.14 12.54 -8.41
CA GLY A 201 -10.95 11.80 -9.66
C GLY A 201 -9.64 12.10 -10.38
N GLY A 202 -9.62 11.74 -11.67
CA GLY A 202 -8.39 11.73 -12.47
C GLY A 202 -7.76 13.09 -12.78
N SER A 203 -8.46 14.21 -12.57
CA SER A 203 -7.99 15.55 -12.96
C SER A 203 -8.35 16.60 -11.92
N TRP A 204 -7.34 17.35 -11.47
CA TRP A 204 -7.47 18.54 -10.61
C TRP A 204 -8.48 19.59 -11.11
N ASN A 205 -8.72 19.65 -12.42
CA ASN A 205 -9.58 20.64 -13.06
C ASN A 205 -10.97 20.10 -13.44
N ASN A 206 -11.28 18.84 -13.11
CA ASN A 206 -12.56 18.23 -13.47
C ASN A 206 -13.57 18.32 -12.32
N LEU A 207 -14.25 19.46 -12.21
CA LEU A 207 -15.34 19.68 -11.25
C LEU A 207 -16.62 18.89 -11.60
N ASP A 208 -16.72 18.34 -12.81
CA ASP A 208 -17.82 17.47 -13.24
C ASP A 208 -17.56 15.97 -12.94
N TRP A 209 -16.46 15.64 -12.24
CA TRP A 209 -16.22 14.28 -11.77
C TRP A 209 -17.13 13.96 -10.58
N PRO A 210 -17.82 12.79 -10.54
CA PRO A 210 -18.82 12.54 -9.50
C PRO A 210 -18.23 12.50 -8.09
N GLY A 211 -16.96 12.08 -7.97
CA GLY A 211 -16.18 12.04 -6.72
C GLY A 211 -16.76 11.07 -5.68
N TYR A 212 -15.92 10.42 -4.87
CA TYR A 212 -16.40 9.47 -3.85
C TYR A 212 -17.33 8.35 -4.38
N LYS A 213 -17.37 8.16 -5.71
CA LYS A 213 -18.32 7.35 -6.50
C LYS A 213 -17.59 6.55 -7.56
N THR A 214 -16.32 6.25 -7.31
CA THR A 214 -15.48 5.45 -8.18
C THR A 214 -14.69 4.47 -7.34
N GLY A 215 -14.71 3.22 -7.76
CA GLY A 215 -13.98 2.14 -7.12
C GLY A 215 -14.88 0.97 -6.73
N LYS A 216 -14.25 -0.18 -6.49
CA LYS A 216 -14.90 -1.39 -5.98
C LYS A 216 -15.33 -1.16 -4.53
N ASN A 217 -16.55 -1.56 -4.19
CA ASN A 217 -17.01 -1.70 -2.82
C ASN A 217 -17.13 -3.19 -2.45
N ARG A 218 -17.72 -3.54 -1.30
CA ARG A 218 -17.77 -4.94 -0.84
C ARG A 218 -18.49 -5.86 -1.83
N ASP A 219 -19.64 -5.43 -2.35
CA ASP A 219 -20.56 -6.25 -3.15
C ASP A 219 -20.74 -5.75 -4.61
N GLY A 220 -19.94 -4.77 -5.05
CA GLY A 220 -20.09 -4.11 -6.34
C GLY A 220 -19.08 -2.98 -6.58
N SER A 221 -19.51 -1.89 -7.22
CA SER A 221 -18.70 -0.70 -7.47
C SER A 221 -19.50 0.60 -7.35
N ASP A 222 -18.79 1.73 -7.33
CA ASP A 222 -19.30 3.08 -7.63
C ASP A 222 -20.44 3.56 -6.70
N MET A 223 -20.39 3.09 -5.46
CA MET A 223 -21.23 3.55 -4.35
C MET A 223 -20.96 5.01 -4.00
N ASP A 224 -21.99 5.74 -3.59
CA ASP A 224 -21.85 7.11 -3.06
C ASP A 224 -21.29 7.07 -1.63
N VAL A 225 -19.96 7.13 -1.51
CA VAL A 225 -19.27 7.03 -0.21
C VAL A 225 -19.63 8.17 0.74
N ILE A 226 -20.02 9.35 0.23
CA ILE A 226 -20.49 10.46 1.09
C ILE A 226 -21.85 10.13 1.69
N ALA A 227 -22.78 9.65 0.87
CA ALA A 227 -24.09 9.21 1.36
C ALA A 227 -23.94 8.04 2.33
N GLU A 228 -23.06 7.08 2.02
CA GLU A 228 -22.83 5.89 2.83
C GLU A 228 -22.17 6.22 4.19
N LEU A 229 -21.14 7.07 4.24
CA LEU A 229 -20.53 7.49 5.52
C LEU A 229 -21.53 8.26 6.40
N LYS A 230 -22.41 9.06 5.79
CA LYS A 230 -23.39 9.90 6.50
C LYS A 230 -24.63 9.15 6.98
N ALA A 231 -25.09 8.17 6.21
CA ALA A 231 -26.29 7.39 6.50
C ALA A 231 -26.15 5.99 5.87
N PRO A 232 -25.41 5.06 6.53
CA PRO A 232 -25.06 3.78 5.95
C PRO A 232 -26.27 2.97 5.46
N GLN A 233 -26.17 2.46 4.23
CA GLN A 233 -27.13 1.54 3.64
C GLN A 233 -26.61 0.10 3.63
N THR A 234 -25.31 -0.11 3.89
CA THR A 234 -24.66 -1.43 3.87
C THR A 234 -24.30 -1.98 5.26
N LEU A 235 -24.57 -1.21 6.31
CA LEU A 235 -24.52 -1.66 7.70
C LEU A 235 -25.93 -2.04 8.21
N GLY A 236 -26.02 -2.49 9.47
CA GLY A 236 -27.30 -2.75 10.13
C GLY A 236 -28.14 -1.49 10.37
N PRO A 237 -29.46 -1.62 10.61
CA PRO A 237 -30.34 -0.47 10.78
C PRO A 237 -29.91 0.44 11.95
N GLY A 238 -29.51 1.68 11.63
CA GLY A 238 -29.06 2.68 12.61
C GLY A 238 -27.59 2.56 13.02
N GLU A 239 -26.83 1.63 12.44
CA GLU A 239 -25.38 1.57 12.61
C GLU A 239 -24.69 2.71 11.84
N LEU A 240 -23.58 3.19 12.38
CA LEU A 240 -22.73 4.22 11.81
C LEU A 240 -21.31 3.69 11.68
N TYR A 241 -20.55 4.14 10.68
CA TYR A 241 -19.11 3.88 10.66
C TYR A 241 -18.45 4.60 11.83
N ASP A 242 -17.67 3.87 12.61
CA ASP A 242 -16.90 4.40 13.74
C ASP A 242 -15.41 4.54 13.42
N THR A 243 -14.95 3.88 12.35
CA THR A 243 -13.54 3.84 11.98
C THR A 243 -13.41 3.96 10.46
N LEU A 244 -12.64 4.95 9.98
CA LEU A 244 -12.16 4.99 8.59
C LEU A 244 -10.73 4.46 8.56
N VAL A 245 -10.48 3.33 7.91
CA VAL A 245 -9.12 2.88 7.55
C VAL A 245 -8.83 3.39 6.15
N ILE A 246 -7.83 4.24 5.99
CA ILE A 246 -7.52 4.88 4.69
C ILE A 246 -6.02 4.88 4.42
N THR A 247 -5.62 4.45 3.23
CA THR A 247 -4.24 4.59 2.74
C THR A 247 -4.17 5.71 1.69
N GLU A 248 -3.01 6.33 1.59
CA GLU A 248 -2.56 7.03 0.38
C GLU A 248 -1.89 6.02 -0.57
N ARG A 249 -1.64 6.38 -1.84
CA ARG A 249 -0.79 5.55 -2.73
C ARG A 249 0.61 5.40 -2.09
N HIS A 250 1.17 4.19 -2.17
CA HIS A 250 2.35 3.73 -1.43
C HIS A 250 3.65 4.56 -1.52
N ASP A 251 3.81 5.39 -2.55
CA ASP A 251 4.99 6.24 -2.75
C ASP A 251 4.85 7.55 -1.97
N ILE A 252 4.89 7.46 -0.63
CA ILE A 252 4.49 8.55 0.27
C ILE A 252 5.17 9.89 -0.03
N LEU A 253 6.46 9.92 -0.39
CA LEU A 253 7.14 11.17 -0.77
C LEU A 253 6.61 11.79 -2.06
N GLY A 254 6.19 10.96 -3.02
CA GLY A 254 5.57 11.42 -4.27
C GLY A 254 4.16 11.95 -4.05
N THR A 255 3.38 11.31 -3.19
CA THR A 255 1.98 11.68 -2.94
C THR A 255 1.86 12.95 -2.09
N ILE A 256 2.61 13.07 -1.00
CA ILE A 256 2.61 14.28 -0.17
C ILE A 256 3.10 15.53 -0.92
N GLN A 257 3.90 15.36 -1.98
CA GLN A 257 4.37 16.46 -2.82
C GLN A 257 3.40 16.82 -3.96
N TRP A 258 2.67 15.86 -4.53
CA TRP A 258 1.93 16.06 -5.80
C TRP A 258 0.43 15.72 -5.78
N GLU A 259 -0.11 15.15 -4.70
CA GLU A 259 -1.48 14.61 -4.65
C GLU A 259 -2.38 15.27 -3.58
N ASP A 260 -1.89 16.28 -2.83
CA ASP A 260 -2.56 16.90 -1.66
C ASP A 260 -3.09 15.88 -0.63
N THR A 261 -2.23 14.92 -0.28
CA THR A 261 -2.54 13.86 0.69
C THR A 261 -3.11 14.41 2.00
N THR A 262 -2.57 15.51 2.52
CA THR A 262 -3.00 16.07 3.82
C THR A 262 -4.36 16.76 3.75
N GLY A 263 -4.63 17.60 2.73
CA GLY A 263 -5.92 18.24 2.55
C GLY A 263 -7.03 17.23 2.25
N LEU A 264 -6.75 16.21 1.44
CA LEU A 264 -7.73 15.21 1.06
C LEU A 264 -7.95 14.10 2.11
N LEU A 265 -6.93 13.73 2.89
CA LEU A 265 -7.11 12.90 4.07
C LEU A 265 -7.99 13.61 5.12
N ARG A 266 -7.71 14.90 5.37
CA ARG A 266 -8.57 15.75 6.21
C ARG A 266 -10.00 15.83 5.66
N HIS A 267 -10.16 15.94 4.35
CA HIS A 267 -11.49 15.94 3.72
C HIS A 267 -12.25 14.63 3.97
N TYR A 268 -11.58 13.47 3.81
CA TYR A 268 -12.15 12.15 4.14
C TYR A 268 -12.54 12.03 5.62
N HIS A 269 -11.65 12.45 6.51
CA HIS A 269 -11.87 12.45 7.96
C HIS A 269 -13.12 13.28 8.31
N ASP A 270 -13.26 14.48 7.75
CA ASP A 270 -14.44 15.32 7.97
C ASP A 270 -15.74 14.65 7.47
N ARG A 271 -15.71 13.82 6.42
CA ARG A 271 -16.90 13.07 5.96
C ARG A 271 -17.28 11.91 6.89
N LEU A 272 -16.32 11.29 7.57
CA LEU A 272 -16.61 10.34 8.65
C LEU A 272 -17.27 11.09 9.82
N ILE A 273 -16.68 12.20 10.26
CA ILE A 273 -17.17 12.99 11.42
C ILE A 273 -18.56 13.60 11.16
N ASP A 274 -18.88 14.00 9.91
CA ASP A 274 -20.21 14.44 9.49
C ASP A 274 -21.31 13.36 9.67
N GLY A 275 -20.94 12.08 9.60
CA GLY A 275 -21.83 10.94 9.82
C GLY A 275 -21.81 10.44 11.27
N ASN A 276 -20.63 10.37 11.87
CA ASN A 276 -20.41 9.93 13.25
C ASN A 276 -19.39 10.83 13.96
N PRO A 277 -19.85 11.77 14.82
CA PRO A 277 -18.97 12.66 15.57
C PRO A 277 -18.01 11.98 16.56
N ALA A 278 -18.18 10.68 16.83
CA ALA A 278 -17.28 9.88 17.66
C ALA A 278 -16.29 9.03 16.83
N GLY A 279 -16.29 9.16 15.50
CA GLY A 279 -15.46 8.35 14.61
C GLY A 279 -13.95 8.66 14.70
N GLN A 280 -13.12 7.65 14.46
CA GLN A 280 -11.66 7.76 14.34
C GLN A 280 -11.21 7.47 12.91
N THR A 281 -10.13 8.11 12.46
CA THR A 281 -9.48 7.75 11.19
C THR A 281 -8.10 7.16 11.44
N LEU A 282 -7.85 6.02 10.81
CA LEU A 282 -6.61 5.26 10.85
C LEU A 282 -5.93 5.36 9.47
N LEU A 283 -4.83 6.11 9.41
CA LEU A 283 -4.00 6.27 8.21
C LEU A 283 -3.11 5.03 8.04
N TYR A 284 -3.52 4.13 7.17
CA TYR A 284 -2.84 2.88 6.86
C TYR A 284 -1.51 3.17 6.13
N HIS A 285 -0.38 2.84 6.77
CA HIS A 285 0.96 2.86 6.18
C HIS A 285 1.08 1.71 5.18
N SER A 286 1.02 2.02 3.89
CA SER A 286 1.35 1.07 2.81
C SER A 286 2.79 1.24 2.31
N TRP A 287 3.35 0.16 1.75
CA TRP A 287 4.78 0.00 1.46
C TRP A 287 5.08 0.02 -0.05
N LEU A 288 6.30 0.42 -0.40
CA LEU A 288 6.84 0.37 -1.76
C LEU A 288 7.17 -1.06 -2.22
N SER A 289 7.45 -1.20 -3.52
CA SER A 289 8.00 -2.45 -4.08
C SER A 289 9.37 -2.80 -3.50
N MET A 290 9.60 -4.10 -3.28
CA MET A 290 10.83 -4.68 -2.74
C MET A 290 11.54 -5.53 -3.79
N ASN A 291 12.85 -5.35 -3.94
CA ASN A 291 13.69 -6.34 -4.60
C ASN A 291 13.90 -7.54 -3.66
N LYS A 292 13.21 -8.67 -3.88
CA LYS A 292 13.34 -9.85 -2.99
C LYS A 292 14.75 -10.46 -2.95
N ALA A 293 15.60 -10.18 -3.95
CA ALA A 293 16.99 -10.63 -3.98
C ALA A 293 17.93 -9.75 -3.13
N ASP A 294 17.51 -8.54 -2.79
CA ASP A 294 18.21 -7.63 -1.87
C ASP A 294 17.15 -6.78 -1.13
N PRO A 295 16.54 -7.32 -0.06
CA PRO A 295 15.46 -6.63 0.66
C PRO A 295 15.97 -5.52 1.59
N ALA A 296 17.29 -5.40 1.80
CA ALA A 296 17.85 -4.47 2.79
C ALA A 296 17.51 -2.98 2.52
N PRO A 297 17.51 -2.46 1.27
CA PRO A 297 17.06 -1.10 0.99
C PRO A 297 15.58 -0.87 1.29
N TRP A 298 14.74 -1.90 1.11
CA TRP A 298 13.30 -1.83 1.42
C TRP A 298 13.06 -1.80 2.93
N ILE A 299 13.71 -2.71 3.68
CA ILE A 299 13.70 -2.74 5.15
C ILE A 299 14.13 -1.38 5.73
N ALA A 300 15.22 -0.82 5.21
CA ALA A 300 15.73 0.48 5.65
C ALA A 300 14.80 1.64 5.28
N HIS A 301 14.17 1.60 4.11
CA HIS A 301 13.23 2.63 3.70
C HIS A 301 11.94 2.60 4.52
N GLU A 302 11.27 1.45 4.64
CA GLU A 302 9.96 1.37 5.30
C GLU A 302 10.03 1.68 6.80
N LYS A 303 11.15 1.40 7.47
CA LYS A 303 11.45 1.89 8.83
C LYS A 303 11.46 3.42 8.92
N ASN A 304 12.01 4.11 7.93
CA ASN A 304 12.00 5.58 7.87
C ASN A 304 10.66 6.12 7.36
N ALA A 305 10.00 5.43 6.43
CA ALA A 305 8.77 5.87 5.78
C ALA A 305 7.62 6.02 6.77
N LEU A 306 7.57 5.18 7.82
CA LEU A 306 6.62 5.31 8.93
C LEU A 306 6.55 6.75 9.46
N PHE A 307 7.70 7.40 9.66
CA PHE A 307 7.76 8.78 10.14
C PHE A 307 7.07 9.77 9.18
N ALA A 308 7.18 9.56 7.86
CA ALA A 308 6.48 10.37 6.87
C ALA A 308 4.96 10.17 6.90
N TRP A 309 4.49 8.93 7.12
CA TRP A 309 3.06 8.64 7.32
C TRP A 309 2.53 9.28 8.61
N GLU A 310 3.27 9.17 9.71
CA GLU A 310 2.97 9.86 10.97
C GLU A 310 2.93 11.38 10.81
N CYS A 311 3.85 11.96 10.03
CA CYS A 311 3.85 13.38 9.72
C CYS A 311 2.61 13.84 8.93
N VAL A 312 2.05 13.00 8.07
CA VAL A 312 0.76 13.29 7.39
C VAL A 312 -0.38 13.31 8.41
N ALA A 313 -0.47 12.32 9.30
CA ALA A 313 -1.49 12.28 10.36
C ALA A 313 -1.34 13.48 11.33
N ALA A 314 -0.12 13.75 11.79
CA ALA A 314 0.22 14.87 12.65
C ALA A 314 -0.15 16.21 11.99
N LYS A 315 0.16 16.41 10.71
CA LYS A 315 -0.23 17.60 9.94
C LYS A 315 -1.74 17.81 9.96
N VAL A 316 -2.53 16.77 9.72
CA VAL A 316 -4.00 16.85 9.82
C VAL A 316 -4.43 17.21 11.24
N ASN A 317 -3.85 16.57 12.26
CA ASN A 317 -4.16 16.85 13.67
C ASN A 317 -3.82 18.29 14.10
N HIS A 318 -2.74 18.89 13.58
CA HIS A 318 -2.43 20.32 13.81
C HIS A 318 -3.52 21.24 13.23
N THR A 319 -4.11 20.91 12.07
CA THR A 319 -5.25 21.68 11.52
C THR A 319 -6.49 21.57 12.41
N LEU A 320 -6.80 20.35 12.89
CA LEU A 320 -7.94 20.07 13.76
C LEU A 320 -7.79 20.79 15.12
N ALA A 321 -6.60 20.73 15.72
CA ALA A 321 -6.31 21.43 16.98
C ALA A 321 -6.42 22.96 16.84
N ALA A 322 -6.04 23.53 15.70
CA ALA A 322 -6.18 24.97 15.42
C ALA A 322 -7.65 25.41 15.29
N GLU A 323 -8.53 24.51 14.85
CA GLU A 323 -9.99 24.70 14.84
C GLU A 323 -10.66 24.40 16.20
N GLY A 324 -9.88 23.96 17.21
CA GLY A 324 -10.39 23.55 18.52
C GLY A 324 -11.10 22.19 18.53
N ARG A 325 -10.92 21.38 17.49
CA ARG A 325 -11.54 20.05 17.36
C ARG A 325 -10.83 18.98 18.21
N PRO A 326 -11.56 18.04 18.83
CA PRO A 326 -10.99 16.96 19.63
C PRO A 326 -10.68 15.69 18.83
N ASP A 327 -11.38 15.46 17.71
CA ASP A 327 -11.24 14.32 16.80
C ASP A 327 -9.87 14.25 16.12
N ARG A 328 -9.39 13.04 15.80
CA ARG A 328 -8.01 12.81 15.35
C ARG A 328 -7.89 11.76 14.25
N VAL A 329 -6.82 11.91 13.48
CA VAL A 329 -6.23 10.87 12.62
C VAL A 329 -5.06 10.23 13.36
N THR A 330 -4.93 8.91 13.31
CA THR A 330 -3.81 8.16 13.88
C THR A 330 -3.20 7.27 12.81
N THR A 331 -1.89 7.03 12.80
CA THR A 331 -1.26 6.10 11.86
C THR A 331 -1.58 4.65 12.25
N LEU A 332 -1.77 3.79 11.24
CA LEU A 332 -1.89 2.34 11.37
C LEU A 332 -0.68 1.71 10.63
N PRO A 333 0.35 1.25 11.36
CA PRO A 333 1.72 1.08 10.85
C PRO A 333 1.97 -0.26 10.11
N VAL A 334 1.15 -0.65 9.11
CA VAL A 334 1.29 -1.98 8.46
C VAL A 334 2.61 -2.15 7.72
N GLY A 335 3.10 -1.15 6.99
CA GLY A 335 4.40 -1.25 6.31
C GLY A 335 5.55 -1.55 7.28
N ALA A 336 5.59 -0.85 8.41
CA ALA A 336 6.59 -1.11 9.45
C ALA A 336 6.39 -2.46 10.16
N ALA A 337 5.14 -2.91 10.37
CA ALA A 337 4.85 -4.25 10.88
C ALA A 337 5.32 -5.34 9.90
N LEU A 338 5.13 -5.13 8.59
CA LEU A 338 5.62 -6.04 7.56
C LEU A 338 7.16 -6.09 7.51
N VAL A 339 7.87 -5.00 7.81
CA VAL A 339 9.32 -5.06 8.02
C VAL A 339 9.67 -5.98 9.18
N HIS A 340 8.98 -5.86 10.32
CA HIS A 340 9.22 -6.72 11.48
C HIS A 340 8.99 -8.21 11.14
N LEU A 341 7.92 -8.54 10.41
CA LEU A 341 7.70 -9.90 9.89
C LEU A 341 8.80 -10.34 8.91
N VAL A 342 9.21 -9.48 7.98
CA VAL A 342 10.27 -9.79 7.01
C VAL A 342 11.59 -10.10 7.71
N GLU A 343 11.95 -9.34 8.74
CA GLU A 343 13.16 -9.58 9.53
C GLU A 343 13.10 -10.93 10.28
N ALA A 344 11.99 -11.21 10.98
CA ALA A 344 11.77 -12.50 11.67
C ALA A 344 11.77 -13.69 10.70
N ALA A 345 11.08 -13.57 9.56
CA ALA A 345 11.04 -14.60 8.53
C ALA A 345 12.44 -14.86 7.97
N LEU A 346 13.22 -13.83 7.64
CA LEU A 346 14.59 -13.97 7.14
C LEU A 346 15.51 -14.63 8.18
N ALA A 347 15.40 -14.25 9.47
CA ALA A 347 16.10 -14.88 10.59
C ALA A 347 15.72 -16.37 10.79
N GLY A 348 14.53 -16.79 10.33
CA GLY A 348 14.02 -18.16 10.51
C GLY A 348 13.23 -18.34 11.82
N GLU A 349 12.66 -17.25 12.31
CA GLU A 349 11.90 -17.18 13.57
C GLU A 349 10.39 -17.40 13.37
N VAL A 350 9.95 -17.68 12.14
CA VAL A 350 8.56 -17.93 11.76
C VAL A 350 8.43 -19.35 11.20
N ALA A 351 7.64 -20.19 11.87
CA ALA A 351 7.39 -21.58 11.47
C ALA A 351 6.80 -21.67 10.06
N GLY A 352 7.13 -22.73 9.32
CA GLY A 352 6.69 -22.95 7.94
C GLY A 352 7.29 -22.01 6.87
N ILE A 353 7.95 -20.89 7.23
CA ILE A 353 8.58 -19.98 6.25
C ILE A 353 10.05 -20.37 6.01
N GLU A 354 10.23 -21.37 5.14
CA GLU A 354 11.53 -21.98 4.87
C GLU A 354 12.20 -21.52 3.56
N GLY A 355 13.48 -21.87 3.39
CA GLY A 355 14.24 -21.70 2.16
C GLY A 355 15.24 -20.53 2.17
N ALA A 356 15.79 -20.23 0.99
CA ALA A 356 16.65 -19.07 0.77
C ALA A 356 15.85 -17.75 0.88
N PRO A 357 16.50 -16.58 1.08
CA PRO A 357 15.82 -15.30 1.31
C PRO A 357 14.65 -15.01 0.35
N ASN A 358 14.86 -15.10 -0.97
CA ASN A 358 13.80 -14.89 -1.95
C ASN A 358 12.62 -15.86 -1.78
N GLN A 359 12.90 -17.13 -1.48
CA GLN A 359 11.86 -18.16 -1.32
C GLN A 359 11.01 -17.93 -0.06
N LYS A 360 11.62 -17.41 1.01
CA LYS A 360 10.90 -16.93 2.21
C LYS A 360 10.01 -15.74 1.87
N LEU A 361 10.53 -14.77 1.11
CA LEU A 361 9.77 -13.58 0.70
C LEU A 361 8.67 -13.90 -0.33
N ASP A 362 8.85 -14.88 -1.21
CA ASP A 362 7.82 -15.36 -2.14
C ASP A 362 6.63 -16.04 -1.44
N GLN A 363 6.79 -16.48 -0.18
CA GLN A 363 5.68 -16.98 0.64
C GLN A 363 4.85 -15.85 1.26
N LEU A 364 5.41 -14.64 1.39
CA LEU A 364 4.76 -13.45 1.96
C LEU A 364 4.24 -12.48 0.89
N PHE A 365 4.97 -12.33 -0.22
CA PHE A 365 4.68 -11.42 -1.33
C PHE A 365 4.49 -12.20 -2.64
N SER A 366 3.38 -11.99 -3.33
CA SER A 366 3.02 -12.69 -4.58
C SER A 366 3.70 -12.09 -5.81
N ASP A 367 3.99 -10.78 -5.79
CA ASP A 367 4.96 -10.11 -6.66
C ASP A 367 5.90 -9.24 -5.79
N ASP A 368 6.49 -8.18 -6.33
CA ASP A 368 7.41 -7.32 -5.56
C ASP A 368 6.69 -6.36 -4.60
N VAL A 369 5.35 -6.28 -4.60
CA VAL A 369 4.60 -5.34 -3.73
C VAL A 369 3.30 -5.92 -3.16
N HIS A 370 2.59 -6.76 -3.90
CA HIS A 370 1.35 -7.39 -3.45
C HIS A 370 1.65 -8.60 -2.56
N LEU A 371 0.83 -8.80 -1.55
CA LEU A 371 0.98 -9.90 -0.60
C LEU A 371 0.46 -11.23 -1.19
N THR A 372 0.90 -12.36 -0.62
CA THR A 372 0.20 -13.64 -0.72
C THR A 372 -1.00 -13.66 0.25
N PRO A 373 -1.86 -14.71 0.26
CA PRO A 373 -2.83 -14.90 1.34
C PRO A 373 -2.18 -14.91 2.74
N LEU A 374 -0.97 -15.44 2.89
CA LEU A 374 -0.25 -15.45 4.17
C LEU A 374 0.19 -14.05 4.61
N GLY A 375 0.76 -13.25 3.69
CA GLY A 375 1.10 -11.86 3.97
C GLY A 375 -0.13 -11.00 4.24
N ALA A 376 -1.21 -11.19 3.47
CA ALA A 376 -2.47 -10.45 3.64
C ALA A 376 -3.16 -10.80 4.98
N TYR A 377 -3.02 -12.04 5.45
CA TYR A 377 -3.46 -12.44 6.78
C TYR A 377 -2.70 -11.69 7.88
N TYR A 378 -1.37 -11.55 7.77
CA TYR A 378 -0.60 -10.73 8.71
C TYR A 378 -1.03 -9.25 8.70
N ALA A 379 -1.24 -8.66 7.52
CA ALA A 379 -1.79 -7.31 7.41
C ALA A 379 -3.19 -7.18 8.06
N ALA A 380 -4.04 -8.22 7.94
CA ALA A 380 -5.34 -8.27 8.59
C ALA A 380 -5.24 -8.41 10.12
N LEU A 381 -4.28 -9.18 10.64
CA LEU A 381 -3.98 -9.30 12.07
C LEU A 381 -3.53 -7.95 12.67
N VAL A 382 -2.61 -7.26 12.00
CA VAL A 382 -2.15 -5.91 12.39
C VAL A 382 -3.30 -4.91 12.36
N THR A 383 -4.14 -4.95 11.31
CA THR A 383 -5.30 -4.05 11.18
C THR A 383 -6.37 -4.36 12.24
N HIS A 384 -6.63 -5.64 12.54
CA HIS A 384 -7.53 -6.05 13.63
C HIS A 384 -7.03 -5.54 14.98
N ALA A 385 -5.76 -5.81 15.31
CA ALA A 385 -5.16 -5.37 16.57
C ALA A 385 -5.21 -3.84 16.74
N ALA A 386 -5.07 -3.06 15.66
CA ALA A 386 -5.20 -1.61 15.70
C ALA A 386 -6.66 -1.12 15.81
N VAL A 387 -7.60 -1.77 15.12
CA VAL A 387 -9.03 -1.38 15.11
C VAL A 387 -9.72 -1.73 16.42
N PHE A 388 -9.53 -2.96 16.91
CA PHE A 388 -10.14 -3.48 18.14
C PHE A 388 -9.30 -3.19 19.40
N ARG A 389 -8.01 -2.85 19.23
CA ARG A 389 -7.07 -2.52 20.31
C ARG A 389 -6.78 -3.68 21.26
N SER A 390 -7.12 -4.89 20.81
CA SER A 390 -7.06 -6.17 21.52
C SER A 390 -6.15 -7.16 20.78
N SER A 391 -5.73 -8.22 21.48
CA SER A 391 -4.88 -9.25 20.88
C SER A 391 -5.63 -10.10 19.84
N PRO A 392 -5.07 -10.31 18.63
CA PRO A 392 -5.61 -11.26 17.66
C PRO A 392 -5.14 -12.71 17.91
N ILE A 393 -4.39 -12.97 18.98
CA ILE A 393 -3.87 -14.31 19.32
C ILE A 393 -5.02 -15.27 19.65
N GLY A 394 -4.97 -16.47 19.09
CA GLY A 394 -6.02 -17.48 19.22
C GLY A 394 -7.12 -17.39 18.15
N ALA A 395 -7.04 -16.43 17.23
CA ALA A 395 -7.93 -16.37 16.07
C ALA A 395 -7.80 -17.64 15.21
N PRO A 396 -8.89 -18.12 14.58
CA PRO A 396 -8.82 -19.20 13.62
C PRO A 396 -8.02 -18.77 12.38
N VAL A 397 -7.37 -19.74 11.73
CA VAL A 397 -6.64 -19.51 10.48
C VAL A 397 -7.62 -19.50 9.32
N PRO A 398 -7.69 -18.44 8.49
CA PRO A 398 -8.59 -18.36 7.35
C PRO A 398 -8.34 -19.44 6.28
N PRO A 399 -9.38 -19.90 5.54
CA PRO A 399 -9.22 -20.83 4.43
C PRO A 399 -8.22 -20.33 3.38
N GLY A 400 -7.27 -21.19 3.02
CA GLY A 400 -6.22 -20.87 2.04
C GLY A 400 -4.99 -20.18 2.62
N VAL A 401 -4.98 -19.85 3.92
CA VAL A 401 -3.79 -19.44 4.65
C VAL A 401 -3.11 -20.68 5.24
N PRO A 402 -1.79 -20.89 5.06
CA PRO A 402 -1.04 -21.94 5.75
C PRO A 402 -1.18 -21.83 7.27
N ALA A 403 -1.49 -22.95 7.94
CA ALA A 403 -1.75 -22.95 9.38
C ALA A 403 -0.47 -22.90 10.24
N GLU A 404 0.65 -23.38 9.73
CA GLU A 404 1.91 -23.51 10.48
C GLU A 404 2.50 -22.15 10.93
N PRO A 405 2.61 -21.11 10.09
CA PRO A 405 3.11 -19.81 10.52
C PRO A 405 2.14 -19.02 11.41
N ALA A 406 0.87 -19.41 11.49
CA ALA A 406 -0.20 -18.51 11.90
C ALA A 406 -0.12 -18.06 13.37
N ALA A 407 0.40 -18.91 14.26
CA ALA A 407 0.61 -18.55 15.67
C ALA A 407 1.69 -17.46 15.82
N ASP A 408 2.81 -17.59 15.11
CA ASP A 408 3.90 -16.61 15.11
C ASP A 408 3.43 -15.29 14.47
N LEU A 409 2.67 -15.35 13.38
CA LEU A 409 2.07 -14.17 12.76
C LEU A 409 1.13 -13.41 13.72
N GLN A 410 0.30 -14.12 14.49
CA GLN A 410 -0.56 -13.52 15.50
C GLN A 410 0.25 -12.85 16.62
N ALA A 411 1.31 -13.51 17.09
CA ALA A 411 2.18 -12.99 18.14
C ALA A 411 2.95 -11.73 17.68
N LEU A 412 3.62 -11.80 16.52
CA LEU A 412 4.35 -10.68 15.92
C LEU A 412 3.45 -9.47 15.63
N ALA A 413 2.22 -9.71 15.14
CA ALA A 413 1.26 -8.64 14.90
C ALA A 413 0.82 -7.96 16.21
N TRP A 414 0.57 -8.75 17.27
CA TRP A 414 0.20 -8.21 18.58
C TRP A 414 1.33 -7.43 19.23
N GLU A 415 2.54 -8.02 19.27
CA GLU A 415 3.72 -7.39 19.86
C GLU A 415 4.02 -6.04 19.20
N PHE A 416 4.07 -6.01 17.87
CA PHE A 416 4.34 -4.80 17.11
C PHE A 416 3.28 -3.72 17.34
N VAL A 417 2.00 -4.05 17.23
CA VAL A 417 0.89 -3.09 17.38
C VAL A 417 0.82 -2.56 18.82
N ARG A 418 0.90 -3.44 19.83
CA ARG A 418 0.91 -3.03 21.24
C ARG A 418 2.12 -2.16 21.54
N GLY A 419 3.31 -2.52 21.07
CA GLY A 419 4.53 -1.72 21.23
C GLY A 419 4.41 -0.34 20.59
N TYR A 420 3.85 -0.25 19.38
CA TYR A 420 3.62 1.01 18.68
C TYR A 420 2.66 1.94 19.43
N TYR A 421 1.45 1.46 19.77
CA TYR A 421 0.42 2.32 20.38
C TYR A 421 0.61 2.59 21.89
N THR A 422 1.52 1.88 22.56
CA THR A 422 1.93 2.21 23.93
C THR A 422 3.19 3.09 24.01
N ASN A 423 3.85 3.34 22.87
CA ASN A 423 4.96 4.29 22.80
C ASN A 423 4.43 5.74 22.70
N PRO A 424 4.67 6.63 23.69
CA PRO A 424 4.19 8.01 23.64
C PRO A 424 4.83 8.86 22.53
N GLU A 425 5.96 8.43 21.95
CA GLU A 425 6.63 9.14 20.84
C GLU A 425 6.03 8.79 19.46
N SER A 426 5.24 7.71 19.36
CA SER A 426 4.64 7.28 18.09
C SER A 426 3.51 8.20 17.63
N GLY A 427 3.55 8.60 16.36
CA GLY A 427 2.52 9.42 15.71
C GLY A 427 2.45 10.90 16.09
N GLN A 428 3.30 11.42 16.99
CA GLN A 428 3.22 12.79 17.52
C GLN A 428 4.42 13.66 17.11
N HIS A 429 4.38 14.20 15.88
CA HIS A 429 5.46 15.02 15.34
C HIS A 429 5.08 16.49 15.17
N THR A 430 6.01 17.40 15.50
CA THR A 430 5.94 18.79 15.05
C THR A 430 6.25 18.89 13.56
N MET A 431 5.79 19.96 12.93
CA MET A 431 6.12 20.22 11.54
C MET A 431 7.62 20.49 11.30
N GLU A 432 8.40 20.82 12.34
CA GLU A 432 9.85 20.97 12.24
C GLU A 432 10.56 19.62 12.20
N GLU A 433 10.21 18.71 13.12
CA GLU A 433 10.70 17.32 13.11
C GLU A 433 10.35 16.61 11.79
N CYS A 434 9.14 16.81 11.28
CA CYS A 434 8.73 16.31 9.96
C CYS A 434 9.62 16.80 8.83
N ARG A 435 9.94 18.10 8.77
CA ARG A 435 10.83 18.65 7.74
C ARG A 435 12.25 18.09 7.86
N GLY A 436 12.78 18.01 9.08
CA GLY A 436 14.13 17.49 9.35
C GLY A 436 14.26 16.01 9.01
N PHE A 437 13.47 15.14 9.64
CA PHE A 437 13.60 13.69 9.46
C PHE A 437 13.31 13.24 8.02
N ILE A 438 12.34 13.87 7.34
CA ILE A 438 12.05 13.55 5.94
C ILE A 438 13.20 13.96 5.03
N ALA A 439 13.80 15.14 5.25
CA ALA A 439 14.95 15.58 4.48
C ALA A 439 16.20 14.71 4.72
N ASP A 440 16.47 14.34 5.99
CA ASP A 440 17.71 13.68 6.39
C ASP A 440 17.68 12.16 6.17
N GLN A 441 16.54 11.50 6.39
CA GLN A 441 16.43 10.02 6.39
C GLN A 441 15.51 9.48 5.29
N VAL A 442 14.30 10.04 5.16
CA VAL A 442 13.28 9.47 4.25
C VAL A 442 13.65 9.74 2.79
N CYS A 443 14.09 10.96 2.44
CA CYS A 443 14.57 11.31 1.11
C CYS A 443 15.74 10.42 0.65
N ALA A 444 16.73 10.19 1.53
CA ALA A 444 17.87 9.34 1.22
C ALA A 444 17.42 7.89 0.94
N SER A 445 16.71 7.27 1.88
CA SER A 445 16.28 5.87 1.77
C SER A 445 15.30 5.62 0.61
N PHE A 446 14.37 6.54 0.34
CA PHE A 446 13.42 6.46 -0.78
C PHE A 446 14.14 6.43 -2.14
N TRP A 447 15.03 7.40 -2.38
CA TRP A 447 15.73 7.51 -3.66
C TRP A 447 16.84 6.47 -3.83
N THR A 448 17.40 5.94 -2.73
CA THR A 448 18.24 4.74 -2.77
C THR A 448 17.44 3.50 -3.16
N LEU A 449 16.26 3.26 -2.57
CA LEU A 449 15.40 2.12 -2.91
C LEU A 449 14.96 2.16 -4.38
N LEU A 450 14.63 3.35 -4.90
CA LEU A 450 14.28 3.53 -6.31
C LEU A 450 15.50 3.51 -7.27
N ASN A 451 16.72 3.28 -6.77
CA ASN A 451 17.97 3.29 -7.54
C ASN A 451 18.20 4.62 -8.32
N GLU A 452 17.75 5.73 -7.74
CA GLU A 452 17.75 7.08 -8.33
C GLU A 452 18.38 8.13 -7.37
N PRO A 453 19.58 7.88 -6.80
CA PRO A 453 20.16 8.68 -5.72
C PRO A 453 20.49 10.13 -6.10
N GLY A 454 20.53 10.47 -7.39
CA GLY A 454 20.72 11.84 -7.88
C GLY A 454 19.58 12.80 -7.49
N ASN A 455 18.45 12.28 -6.98
CA ASN A 455 17.31 13.08 -6.54
C ASN A 455 17.32 13.40 -5.03
N ILE A 456 18.25 12.82 -4.25
CA ILE A 456 18.33 12.97 -2.79
C ILE A 456 18.47 14.45 -2.41
N ASP A 457 19.49 15.15 -2.90
CA ASP A 457 19.74 16.57 -2.56
C ASP A 457 18.54 17.48 -2.87
N GLY A 458 17.85 17.22 -3.98
CA GLY A 458 16.65 17.98 -4.38
C GLY A 458 15.45 17.71 -3.47
N CYS A 459 15.28 16.46 -3.04
CA CYS A 459 14.27 16.05 -2.07
C CYS A 459 14.55 16.69 -0.70
N SER A 460 15.78 16.53 -0.18
CA SER A 460 16.21 17.06 1.11
C SER A 460 16.12 18.59 1.16
N GLY A 461 16.53 19.28 0.10
CA GLY A 461 16.40 20.74 -0.02
C GLY A 461 14.94 21.24 -0.11
N HIS A 462 14.02 20.42 -0.63
CA HIS A 462 12.58 20.75 -0.63
C HIS A 462 11.97 20.61 0.76
N PHE A 463 12.15 19.44 1.40
CA PHE A 463 11.48 19.15 2.67
C PHE A 463 12.08 19.89 3.87
N SER A 464 13.39 20.15 3.90
CA SER A 464 14.01 20.93 4.98
C SER A 464 13.57 22.41 4.99
N ASN A 465 13.19 22.96 3.84
CA ASN A 465 12.85 24.36 3.69
C ASN A 465 11.41 24.67 4.12
N ALA A 466 11.25 25.36 5.25
CA ALA A 466 9.96 25.79 5.80
C ALA A 466 9.20 26.81 4.92
N ASP A 467 9.89 27.47 3.99
CA ASP A 467 9.32 28.44 3.05
C ASP A 467 9.12 27.89 1.63
N ALA A 468 9.48 26.62 1.38
CA ALA A 468 9.28 26.01 0.07
C ALA A 468 7.80 25.90 -0.30
N GLU A 469 7.44 26.45 -1.46
CA GLU A 469 6.14 26.24 -2.09
C GLU A 469 5.95 24.74 -2.37
N GLY A 470 4.84 24.19 -1.88
CA GLY A 470 4.55 22.76 -2.00
C GLY A 470 5.28 21.86 -0.98
N ASN A 471 5.88 22.41 0.07
CA ASN A 471 6.23 21.62 1.26
C ASN A 471 4.96 21.47 2.14
N PRO A 472 4.44 20.25 2.36
CA PRO A 472 3.22 20.04 3.13
C PRO A 472 3.41 20.24 4.65
N PHE A 473 4.66 20.24 5.14
CA PHE A 473 4.97 20.34 6.58
C PHE A 473 5.33 21.77 6.99
N ARG A 474 4.51 22.72 6.54
CA ARG A 474 4.55 24.15 6.93
C ARG A 474 3.49 24.42 8.00
N TRP A 475 3.77 25.38 8.90
CA TRP A 475 2.78 25.85 9.88
C TRP A 475 3.12 27.27 10.39
N PRO A 476 2.15 28.22 10.41
CA PRO A 476 0.86 28.17 9.72
C PRO A 476 1.06 27.97 8.21
N ASP A 477 0.16 27.23 7.58
CA ASP A 477 0.32 26.83 6.18
C ASP A 477 -0.51 27.72 5.24
N PRO A 478 0.11 28.59 4.42
CA PRO A 478 -0.60 29.43 3.47
C PRO A 478 -1.09 28.66 2.23
N GLN A 479 -0.76 27.38 2.08
CA GLN A 479 -1.10 26.52 0.94
C GLN A 479 -2.02 25.35 1.32
N LEU A 480 -2.39 25.21 2.59
CA LEU A 480 -3.35 24.20 3.05
C LEU A 480 -4.70 24.36 2.33
N MET A 481 -5.08 23.35 1.56
CA MET A 481 -6.37 23.34 0.87
C MET A 481 -7.46 22.76 1.78
N MET A 482 -8.33 23.63 2.27
CA MET A 482 -9.57 23.21 2.93
C MET A 482 -10.64 22.95 1.86
N TRP A 483 -10.85 21.67 1.57
CA TRP A 483 -11.82 21.22 0.57
C TRP A 483 -13.27 21.43 1.05
N PRO A 484 -14.15 22.01 0.20
CA PRO A 484 -15.55 22.21 0.57
C PRO A 484 -16.29 20.88 0.71
N ALA A 485 -17.37 20.85 1.48
CA ALA A 485 -18.29 19.72 1.43
C ALA A 485 -18.85 19.56 0.00
N PRO A 486 -18.95 18.32 -0.53
CA PRO A 486 -19.46 18.04 -1.88
C PRO A 486 -20.98 18.24 -2.01
#